data_AF-F3UR39-F1
#
_entry.id   AF-F3UR39-F1
#
_cell.length_a   1.000
_cell.length_b   1.000
_cell.length_c   1.000
_cell.angle_alpha   90.00
_cell.angle_beta   90.00
_cell.angle_gamma   90.00
#
_symmetry.space_group_name_H-M   'P 1'
#
loop_
_entity.id
_entity.type
_entity.pdbx_description
1 polymer ?
#
loop_
_entity_poly.entity_id
_entity_poly.type
_entity_poly.pdbx_seq_one_letter_code
_entity_poly.pdbx_strand_id
1 'polypeptide(L)'
;MLKSQSEKEEMIQIAESQKSKKLIEEMLRKKDPEALTEKGIIKKYTINEKNLKYNPMGGLIVELIINDNPELTITTTLMEESDGKLEHTGYVISGELAKKLRGE
;
A
#
# COMPACT_ATOMS: atom_id res chain seq x y z
N MET A 1 -8.99 19.89 -20.00
CA MET A 1 -9.22 18.65 -19.22
C MET A 1 -7.88 17.95 -18.91
N LEU A 2 -6.82 18.71 -18.57
CA LEU A 2 -5.44 18.20 -18.42
C LEU A 2 -5.04 17.91 -16.96
N LYS A 3 -5.77 18.46 -15.99
CA LYS A 3 -5.43 18.35 -14.56
C LYS A 3 -5.47 16.91 -14.04
N SER A 4 -6.48 16.13 -14.44
CA SER A 4 -6.68 14.76 -13.94
C SER A 4 -5.65 13.76 -14.43
N GLN A 5 -5.02 13.97 -15.60
CA GLN A 5 -3.92 13.12 -16.06
C GLN A 5 -2.64 13.43 -15.27
N SER A 6 -2.30 14.71 -15.13
CA SER A 6 -1.14 15.15 -14.35
C SER A 6 -1.24 14.74 -12.88
N GLU A 7 -2.40 14.87 -12.25
CA GLU A 7 -2.63 14.44 -10.86
C GLU A 7 -2.44 12.93 -10.70
N LYS A 8 -2.97 12.13 -11.65
CA LYS A 8 -2.81 10.68 -11.60
C LYS A 8 -1.34 10.27 -11.76
N GLU A 9 -0.59 10.91 -12.65
CA GLU A 9 0.84 10.65 -12.84
C GLU A 9 1.64 11.00 -11.58
N GLU A 10 1.32 12.12 -10.92
CA GLU A 10 1.93 12.50 -9.64
C GLU A 10 1.66 11.45 -8.55
N MET A 11 0.42 10.98 -8.42
CA MET A 11 0.06 9.94 -7.45
C MET A 11 0.81 8.63 -7.70
N ILE A 12 0.97 8.24 -8.96
CA ILE A 12 1.75 7.06 -9.34
C ILE A 12 3.21 7.27 -8.93
N GLN A 13 3.82 8.42 -9.25
CA GLN A 13 5.20 8.71 -8.87
C GLN A 13 5.42 8.68 -7.36
N ILE A 14 4.49 9.22 -6.57
CA ILE A 14 4.55 9.18 -5.11
C ILE A 14 4.43 7.75 -4.59
N ALA A 15 3.41 7.00 -5.04
CA ALA A 15 3.17 5.62 -4.61
C ALA A 15 4.34 4.70 -4.97
N GLU A 16 4.92 4.89 -6.15
CA GLU A 16 6.03 4.10 -6.67
C GLU A 16 7.41 4.53 -6.17
N SER A 17 7.50 5.65 -5.47
CA SER A 17 8.77 6.17 -4.97
C SER A 17 9.47 5.16 -4.07
N GLN A 18 10.82 5.19 -4.07
CA GLN A 18 11.63 4.31 -3.23
C GLN A 18 11.29 4.45 -1.73
N LYS A 19 10.95 5.67 -1.29
CA LYS A 19 10.54 5.96 0.10
C LYS A 19 9.22 5.28 0.45
N SER A 20 8.23 5.39 -0.44
CA SER A 20 6.92 4.73 -0.28
C SER A 20 7.04 3.22 -0.29
N LYS A 21 7.77 2.66 -1.27
CA LYS A 21 7.99 1.20 -1.36
C LYS A 21 8.65 0.67 -0.10
N LYS A 22 9.70 1.32 0.40
CA LYS A 22 10.37 0.92 1.65
C LYS A 22 9.41 0.91 2.84
N LEU A 23 8.62 1.97 3.02
CA LEU A 23 7.64 2.07 4.10
C LEU A 23 6.56 0.97 4.00
N ILE A 24 6.06 0.72 2.79
CA ILE A 24 5.11 -0.36 2.52
C ILE A 24 5.72 -1.70 2.90
N GLU A 25 6.93 -2.01 2.46
CA GLU A 25 7.59 -3.28 2.75
C GLU A 25 7.87 -3.48 4.25
N GLU A 26 8.25 -2.42 4.96
CA GLU A 26 8.38 -2.44 6.43
C GLU A 26 7.03 -2.72 7.11
N MET A 27 5.94 -2.12 6.65
CA MET A 27 4.58 -2.41 7.13
C MET A 27 4.19 -3.88 6.86
N LEU A 28 4.45 -4.38 5.66
CA LEU A 28 4.16 -5.78 5.30
C LEU A 28 4.94 -6.75 6.19
N ARG A 29 6.23 -6.51 6.43
CA ARG A 29 7.08 -7.33 7.32
C ARG A 29 6.65 -7.29 8.79
N LYS A 30 6.10 -6.16 9.25
CA LYS A 30 5.50 -6.08 10.59
C LYS A 30 4.24 -6.93 10.71
N LYS A 31 3.48 -7.09 9.61
CA LYS A 31 2.25 -7.87 9.58
C LYS A 31 2.49 -9.37 9.36
N ASP A 32 3.44 -9.70 8.52
CA ASP A 32 3.89 -11.04 8.20
C ASP A 32 5.44 -11.03 8.24
N PRO A 33 6.07 -11.56 9.31
CA PRO A 33 7.53 -11.51 9.47
C PRO A 33 8.33 -12.10 8.30
N GLU A 34 7.76 -13.07 7.57
CA GLU A 34 8.38 -13.69 6.39
C GLU A 34 7.87 -13.09 5.07
N ALA A 35 7.21 -11.92 5.11
CA ALA A 35 6.73 -11.23 3.92
C ALA A 35 7.84 -11.02 2.88
N LEU A 36 7.44 -11.04 1.61
CA LEU A 36 8.30 -10.86 0.44
C LEU A 36 9.34 -11.99 0.32
N THR A 37 8.99 -13.18 0.81
CA THR A 37 9.74 -14.42 0.66
C THR A 37 8.78 -15.56 0.31
N GLU A 38 9.33 -16.71 -0.11
CA GLU A 38 8.51 -17.89 -0.40
C GLU A 38 7.80 -18.50 0.80
N LYS A 39 8.27 -18.20 2.02
CA LYS A 39 7.70 -18.73 3.26
C LYS A 39 6.56 -17.89 3.82
N GLY A 40 6.56 -16.59 3.50
CA GLY A 40 5.51 -15.67 3.92
C GLY A 40 4.16 -15.98 3.29
N ILE A 41 3.10 -15.52 3.96
CA ILE A 41 1.74 -15.48 3.42
C ILE A 41 1.66 -14.37 2.36
N ILE A 42 2.33 -13.24 2.61
CA ILE A 42 2.49 -12.12 1.70
C ILE A 42 3.79 -12.34 0.91
N LYS A 43 3.74 -12.96 -0.26
CA LYS A 43 4.94 -13.29 -1.06
C LYS A 43 5.36 -12.15 -1.99
N LYS A 44 4.39 -11.41 -2.50
CA LYS A 44 4.58 -10.25 -3.38
C LYS A 44 3.41 -9.29 -3.25
N TYR A 45 3.62 -8.05 -3.67
CA TYR A 45 2.58 -7.04 -3.76
C TYR A 45 2.68 -6.27 -5.07
N THR A 46 1.58 -5.67 -5.51
CA THR A 46 1.54 -4.68 -6.57
C THR A 46 0.70 -3.50 -6.10
N ILE A 47 1.12 -2.28 -6.41
CA ILE A 47 0.33 -1.07 -6.15
C ILE A 47 -0.80 -0.99 -7.18
N ASN A 48 -2.04 -0.87 -6.72
CA ASN A 48 -3.18 -0.69 -7.63
C ASN A 48 -3.26 0.76 -8.11
N GLU A 49 -2.54 1.08 -9.19
CA GLU A 49 -2.53 2.42 -9.81
C GLU A 49 -3.91 2.91 -10.29
N LYS A 50 -4.89 2.00 -10.43
CA LYS A 50 -6.27 2.35 -10.78
C LYS A 50 -7.04 2.88 -9.57
N ASN A 51 -6.59 2.61 -8.36
CA ASN A 51 -7.27 2.94 -7.11
C ASN A 51 -6.36 3.76 -6.17
N LEU A 52 -5.74 4.80 -6.72
CA LEU A 52 -5.03 5.82 -5.96
C LEU A 52 -5.95 7.01 -5.71
N LYS A 53 -6.01 7.50 -4.47
CA LYS A 53 -6.87 8.64 -4.09
C LYS A 53 -6.18 9.50 -3.05
N TYR A 54 -6.20 10.82 -3.20
CA TYR A 54 -5.83 11.69 -2.08
C TYR A 54 -6.88 11.60 -0.98
N ASN A 55 -6.44 11.44 0.26
CA ASN A 55 -7.31 11.53 1.42
C ASN A 55 -7.61 13.03 1.66
N PRO A 56 -8.87 13.46 1.84
CA PRO A 56 -9.20 14.86 2.14
C PRO A 56 -8.50 15.43 3.39
N MET A 57 -8.08 14.56 4.31
CA MET A 57 -7.29 14.94 5.50
C MET A 57 -5.77 14.99 5.25
N GLY A 58 -5.34 14.77 4.01
CA GLY A 58 -3.93 14.71 3.61
C GLY A 58 -3.42 13.29 3.40
N GLY A 59 -2.42 13.16 2.53
CA GLY A 59 -1.81 11.88 2.17
C GLY A 59 -2.49 11.17 1.00
N LEU A 60 -1.82 10.12 0.53
CA LEU A 60 -2.21 9.30 -0.61
C LEU A 60 -2.70 7.93 -0.13
N ILE A 61 -3.97 7.63 -0.39
CA ILE A 61 -4.55 6.30 -0.19
C ILE A 61 -4.02 5.39 -1.30
N VAL A 62 -3.41 4.29 -0.88
CA VAL A 62 -2.82 3.27 -1.74
C VAL A 62 -3.44 1.91 -1.39
N GLU A 63 -3.95 1.22 -2.40
CA GLU A 63 -4.36 -0.17 -2.32
C GLU A 63 -3.26 -1.07 -2.88
N LEU A 64 -2.91 -2.10 -2.12
CA LEU A 64 -1.95 -3.13 -2.50
C LEU A 64 -2.70 -4.40 -2.83
N ILE A 65 -2.40 -4.99 -3.99
CA ILE A 65 -2.85 -6.32 -4.39
C ILE A 65 -1.76 -7.31 -3.99
N ILE A 66 -2.11 -8.29 -3.16
CA ILE A 66 -1.17 -9.27 -2.60
C ILE A 66 -1.21 -10.55 -3.42
N ASN A 67 -0.02 -11.10 -3.71
CA ASN A 67 0.14 -12.35 -4.46
C ASN A 67 -0.59 -12.39 -5.82
N ASP A 68 -0.74 -11.23 -6.46
CA ASP A 68 -1.51 -11.02 -7.70
C ASP A 68 -2.98 -11.47 -7.58
N ASN A 69 -3.52 -11.58 -6.37
CA ASN A 69 -4.90 -11.96 -6.13
C ASN A 69 -5.72 -10.70 -5.74
N PRO A 70 -6.69 -10.27 -6.57
CA PRO A 70 -7.51 -9.09 -6.30
C PRO A 70 -8.42 -9.21 -5.06
N GLU A 71 -8.63 -10.41 -4.53
CA GLU A 71 -9.35 -10.63 -3.26
C GLU A 71 -8.46 -10.43 -2.02
N LEU A 72 -7.13 -10.41 -2.21
CA LEU A 72 -6.15 -10.24 -1.15
C LEU A 72 -5.59 -8.83 -1.21
N THR A 73 -6.25 -7.89 -0.54
CA THR A 73 -5.83 -6.49 -0.53
C THR A 73 -5.43 -5.98 0.84
N ILE A 74 -4.54 -4.97 0.82
CA ILE A 74 -4.24 -4.10 1.96
C ILE A 74 -4.37 -2.66 1.47
N THR A 75 -5.22 -1.86 2.11
CA THR A 75 -5.34 -0.42 1.83
C THR A 75 -4.75 0.36 2.98
N THR A 76 -3.89 1.35 2.69
CA THR A 76 -3.30 2.24 3.69
C THR A 76 -3.20 3.66 3.13
N THR A 77 -2.96 4.65 3.98
CA THR A 77 -2.70 6.03 3.57
C THR A 77 -1.25 6.36 3.82
N LEU A 78 -0.50 6.76 2.78
CA LEU A 78 0.85 7.29 2.88
C LEU A 78 0.77 8.79 3.13
N MET A 79 1.35 9.27 4.22
CA MET A 79 1.30 10.68 4.62
C MET A 79 2.70 11.19 4.86
N GLU A 80 3.02 12.35 4.29
CA GLU A 80 4.27 13.04 4.59
C GLU A 80 4.01 14.04 5.72
N GLU A 81 4.77 13.87 6.80
CA GLU A 81 4.73 14.73 7.97
C GLU A 81 5.47 16.04 7.70
N SER A 82 5.25 17.02 8.59
CA SER A 82 5.83 18.37 8.44
C SER A 82 7.36 18.39 8.49
N ASP A 83 8.00 17.35 9.03
CA ASP A 83 9.46 17.18 9.07
C ASP A 83 10.03 16.46 7.82
N GLY A 84 9.17 16.18 6.84
CA GLY A 84 9.54 15.47 5.61
C GLY A 84 9.71 13.96 5.80
N LYS A 85 9.26 13.37 6.91
CA LYS A 85 9.17 11.91 7.05
C LYS A 85 7.89 11.39 6.42
N LEU A 86 7.99 10.24 5.75
CA LEU A 86 6.80 9.54 5.23
C LEU A 86 6.38 8.50 6.25
N GLU A 87 5.12 8.54 6.65
CA GLU A 87 4.48 7.57 7.53
C GLU A 87 3.25 6.97 6.85
N HIS A 88 2.71 5.90 7.43
CA HIS A 88 1.44 5.33 7.01
C HIS A 88 0.43 5.46 8.14
N THR A 89 -0.82 5.81 7.82
CA THR A 89 -1.88 5.97 8.81
C THR A 89 -2.91 4.86 8.66
N GLY A 90 -2.93 3.96 9.65
CA GLY A 90 -3.81 2.80 9.68
C GLY A 90 -3.68 1.88 8.46
N TYR A 91 -4.43 0.80 8.47
CA TYR A 91 -4.62 -0.03 7.27
C TYR A 91 -5.89 -0.86 7.39
N VAL A 92 -6.46 -1.23 6.24
CA VAL A 92 -7.56 -2.17 6.12
C VAL A 92 -7.06 -3.38 5.34
N ILE A 93 -7.26 -4.58 5.88
CA ILE A 93 -6.91 -5.85 5.23
C ILE A 93 -8.20 -6.52 4.78
N SER A 94 -8.23 -7.01 3.54
CA SER A 94 -9.32 -7.86 3.03
C SER A 94 -9.59 -9.05 3.96
N GLY A 95 -10.86 -9.46 4.04
CA GLY A 95 -11.27 -10.56 4.92
C GLY A 95 -10.53 -11.87 4.63
N GLU A 96 -10.33 -12.20 3.35
CA GLU A 96 -9.64 -13.42 2.93
C GLU A 96 -8.14 -13.39 3.28
N LEU A 97 -7.48 -12.24 3.13
CA LEU A 97 -6.09 -12.11 3.58
C LEU A 97 -5.98 -12.16 5.10
N ALA A 98 -6.92 -11.57 5.83
CA ALA A 98 -6.94 -11.61 7.29
C ALA A 98 -7.07 -13.05 7.83
N LYS A 99 -7.94 -13.88 7.24
CA LYS A 99 -8.06 -15.31 7.58
C LYS A 99 -6.74 -16.05 7.37
N LYS A 100 -6.11 -15.87 6.19
CA LYS A 100 -4.81 -16.47 5.89
C LYS A 100 -3.75 -16.08 6.92
N LEU A 101 -3.66 -14.79 7.25
CA LEU A 101 -2.72 -14.26 8.25
C LEU A 101 -2.97 -14.79 9.68
N ARG A 102 -4.19 -15.22 10.01
CA ARG A 102 -4.53 -15.85 11.29
C ARG A 102 -4.37 -17.38 11.29
N GLY A 103 -4.12 -17.98 10.12
CA GLY A 103 -4.04 -19.44 9.96
C GLY A 103 -5.40 -20.14 9.98
N GLU A 104 -6.47 -19.43 9.60
CA GLU A 104 -7.85 -19.95 9.46
C GLU A 104 -8.10 -20.62 8.11
#